data_AF-X1UJQ6-F1
#
_entry.id   AF-X1UJQ6-F1
#
_cell.length_a   1.000
_cell.length_b   1.000
_cell.length_c   1.000
_cell.angle_alpha   90.00
_cell.angle_beta   90.00
_cell.angle_gamma   90.00
#
_symmetry.space_group_name_H-M   'P 1'
#
loop_
_entity.id
_entity.type
_entity.pdbx_description
1 polymer ?
#
loop_
_entity_poly.entity_id
_entity_poly.type
_entity_poly.pdbx_seq_one_letter_code
_entity_poly.pdbx_strand_id
1 'polypeptide(L)' 'DTLGISLNEMSVQLKRELQIADLIIAKGQANYYALAEYRSKVPGEIACLFRTKCELVSNELGETGKINVAILL' A
#
# COMPACT_ATOMS: atom_id res chain seq x y z
N ASP A 1 -11.90 -13.15 2.01
CA ASP A 1 -11.88 -11.96 2.90
C ASP A 1 -10.52 -11.78 3.53
N THR A 2 -9.73 -10.86 2.97
CA THR A 2 -8.45 -10.44 3.52
C THR A 2 -8.45 -8.93 3.72
N LEU A 3 -7.78 -8.44 4.77
CA LEU A 3 -7.60 -7.01 4.99
C LEU A 3 -6.51 -6.51 4.03
N GLY A 4 -6.92 -5.85 2.95
CA GLY A 4 -6.00 -5.41 1.89
C GLY A 4 -5.75 -6.48 0.82
N ILE A 5 -4.69 -6.34 0.04
CA ILE A 5 -4.26 -7.35 -0.93
C ILE A 5 -3.51 -8.48 -0.21
N SER A 6 -3.98 -9.70 -0.40
CA SER A 6 -3.26 -10.92 -0.03
C SER A 6 -2.21 -11.25 -1.09
N LEU A 7 -0.94 -11.12 -0.74
CA LEU A 7 0.15 -11.35 -1.70
C LEU A 7 0.29 -12.81 -2.13
N ASN A 8 -0.21 -13.73 -1.31
CA ASN A 8 -0.14 -15.18 -1.56
C ASN A 8 -1.37 -15.71 -2.29
N GLU A 9 -2.53 -15.03 -2.18
CA GLU A 9 -3.81 -15.49 -2.74
C GLU A 9 -4.26 -14.65 -3.94
N MET A 10 -3.45 -13.70 -4.40
CA MET A 10 -3.79 -12.88 -5.56
C MET A 10 -3.94 -13.73 -6.83
N SER A 11 -4.91 -13.37 -7.66
CA SER A 11 -5.11 -14.03 -8.95
C SER A 11 -3.88 -13.83 -9.85
N VAL A 12 -3.68 -14.76 -10.79
CA VAL A 12 -2.61 -14.63 -11.80
C VAL A 12 -2.76 -13.33 -12.60
N GLN A 13 -3.99 -12.91 -12.87
CA GLN A 13 -4.26 -11.64 -13.55
C GLN A 13 -3.80 -10.46 -12.70
N LEU A 14 -4.21 -10.36 -11.43
CA LEU A 14 -3.79 -9.24 -10.56
C LEU A 14 -2.26 -9.19 -10.42
N LYS A 15 -1.61 -10.35 -10.26
CA LYS A 15 -0.16 -10.44 -10.21
C LYS A 15 0.48 -9.89 -11.49
N ARG A 16 -0.03 -10.27 -12.67
CA ARG A 16 0.47 -9.77 -13.95
C ARG A 16 0.30 -8.26 -14.08
N GLU A 17 -0.88 -7.73 -13.76
CA GLU A 17 -1.15 -6.30 -13.88
C GLU A 17 -0.25 -5.48 -12.93
N LEU A 18 -0.01 -5.96 -11.71
CA LEU A 18 0.94 -5.34 -10.77
C LEU A 18 2.39 -5.34 -11.30
N GLN A 19 2.78 -6.29 -12.15
CA GLN A 19 4.13 -6.34 -12.74
C GLN A 19 4.32 -5.37 -13.91
N ILE A 20 3.25 -5.00 -14.61
CA ILE A 20 3.34 -4.18 -15.83
C ILE A 20 2.84 -2.75 -15.64
N ALA A 21 2.15 -2.46 -14.55
CA ALA A 21 1.67 -1.12 -14.27
C ALA A 21 2.84 -0.16 -13.97
N ASP A 22 2.86 0.99 -14.65
CA ASP A 22 3.80 2.06 -14.36
C ASP A 22 3.50 2.75 -13.01
N LEU A 23 2.21 2.79 -12.62
CA LEU A 23 1.74 3.38 -11.38
C LEU A 23 0.60 2.57 -10.77
N ILE A 24 0.73 2.26 -9.48
CA ILE A 24 -0.29 1.61 -8.67
C ILE A 24 -0.82 2.62 -7.65
N ILE A 25 -2.14 2.86 -7.62
CA ILE A 25 -2.78 3.69 -6.59
C ILE A 25 -3.42 2.80 -5.54
N ALA A 26 -2.79 2.71 -4.37
CA ALA A 26 -3.24 1.90 -3.26
C ALA A 26 -4.06 2.74 -2.28
N LYS A 27 -5.30 2.31 -1.99
CA LYS A 27 -6.18 3.00 -1.03
C LYS A 27 -6.23 2.25 0.29
N GLY A 28 -6.11 2.99 1.39
CA GLY A 28 -6.30 2.47 2.75
C GLY A 28 -5.05 1.85 3.37
N GLN A 29 -4.99 1.92 4.70
CA GLN A 29 -3.80 1.56 5.49
C GLN A 29 -3.40 0.08 5.36
N ALA A 30 -4.35 -0.84 5.19
CA ALA A 30 -4.05 -2.26 5.00
C ALA A 30 -3.31 -2.53 3.68
N ASN A 31 -3.68 -1.84 2.60
CA ASN A 31 -2.99 -1.95 1.33
C ASN A 31 -1.60 -1.31 1.37
N TYR A 32 -1.44 -0.22 2.13
CA TYR A 32 -0.13 0.37 2.37
C TYR A 32 0.84 -0.65 2.98
N TYR A 33 0.44 -1.38 4.03
CA TYR A 33 1.30 -2.40 4.64
C TYR A 33 1.64 -3.53 3.67
N ALA A 34 0.64 -4.11 3.02
CA ALA A 34 0.86 -5.22 2.09
C ALA A 34 1.77 -4.81 0.91
N LEU A 35 1.58 -3.62 0.35
CA LEU A 35 2.34 -3.17 -0.81
C LEU A 35 3.71 -2.60 -0.45
N ALA A 36 3.91 -2.08 0.77
CA ALA A 36 5.25 -1.74 1.26
C ALA A 36 6.18 -2.96 1.28
N GLU A 37 5.68 -4.11 1.72
CA GLU A 37 6.44 -5.37 1.65
C GLU A 37 6.63 -5.87 0.20
N TYR A 38 5.66 -5.59 -0.67
CA TYR A 38 5.67 -6.04 -2.06
C TYR A 38 6.43 -5.11 -3.01
N ARG A 39 6.82 -3.90 -2.58
CA ARG A 39 7.41 -2.85 -3.42
C ARG A 39 8.60 -3.34 -4.24
N SER A 40 9.48 -4.14 -3.63
CA SER A 40 10.66 -4.71 -4.31
C SER A 40 10.33 -5.70 -5.43
N LYS A 41 9.09 -6.17 -5.50
CA LYS A 41 8.63 -7.15 -6.49
C LYS A 41 7.92 -6.49 -7.65
N VAL A 42 7.62 -5.20 -7.63
CA VAL A 42 6.99 -4.49 -8.75
C VAL A 42 7.93 -3.43 -9.31
N PRO A 43 8.04 -3.30 -10.64
CA PRO A 43 8.91 -2.29 -11.25
C PRO A 43 8.32 -0.88 -11.18
N GLY A 44 6.98 -0.75 -11.23
CA GLY A 44 6.30 0.52 -11.19
C GLY A 44 6.27 1.17 -9.81
N GLU A 45 5.87 2.44 -9.80
CA GLU A 45 5.71 3.24 -8.58
C GLU A 45 4.41 2.90 -7.85
N ILE A 46 4.40 3.00 -6.52
CA ILE A 46 3.19 2.78 -5.71
C ILE A 46 2.84 4.05 -4.94
N ALA A 47 1.74 4.68 -5.31
CA ALA A 47 1.17 5.80 -4.57
C ALA A 47 0.13 5.28 -3.56
N CYS A 48 0.42 5.43 -2.27
CA CYS A 48 -0.48 5.04 -1.18
C CYS A 48 -1.26 6.25 -0.65
N LEU A 49 -2.59 6.15 -0.68
CA LEU A 49 -3.50 7.16 -0.16
C LEU A 49 -4.36 6.58 0.96
N PHE A 50 -4.17 7.04 2.18
CA PHE A 50 -4.93 6.56 3.34
C PHE A 50 -5.02 7.61 4.44
N ARG A 51 -5.86 7.32 5.44
CA ARG A 51 -5.88 8.07 6.70
C ARG A 51 -5.36 7.15 7.80
N THR A 52 -4.44 7.62 8.63
CA THR A 52 -3.96 6.83 9.77
C THR A 52 -5.12 6.58 10.74
N LYS A 53 -5.25 5.34 11.22
CA LYS A 53 -6.32 4.94 12.14
C LYS A 53 -5.95 5.13 13.61
N CYS A 54 -4.65 5.11 13.92
CA CYS A 54 -4.11 5.29 15.26
C CYS A 54 -2.78 6.07 15.20
N GLU A 55 -2.34 6.56 16.36
CA GLU A 55 -1.12 7.36 16.49
C GLU A 55 0.15 6.58 16.17
N LEU A 56 0.18 5.26 16.39
CA LEU A 56 1.36 4.44 16.10
C LEU A 56 1.85 4.65 14.66
N VAL A 57 0.92 4.67 13.71
CA VAL A 57 1.23 4.74 12.27
C VAL A 57 1.56 6.15 11.82
N SER A 58 0.94 7.17 12.41
CA SER A 58 1.35 8.55 12.13
C SER A 58 2.71 8.86 12.76
N ASN A 59 3.00 8.32 13.94
CA ASN A 59 4.30 8.49 14.57
C ASN A 59 5.43 7.83 13.75
N GLU A 60 5.19 6.67 13.14
CA GLU A 60 6.10 6.05 12.15
C GLU A 60 6.39 6.96 10.96
N LEU A 61 5.46 7.85 10.61
CA LEU A 61 5.59 8.86 9.56
C LEU A 61 6.10 10.22 10.08
N GLY A 62 6.48 10.31 11.36
CA GLY A 62 6.96 11.56 12.00
C GLY A 62 5.86 12.57 12.34
N GLU A 63 4.60 12.15 12.35
CA GLU A 63 3.42 12.99 12.49
C GLU A 63 2.60 12.61 13.72
N THR A 64 1.70 13.49 14.17
CA THR A 64 0.86 13.23 15.36
C THR A 64 -0.63 13.18 15.01
N GLY A 65 -1.39 12.36 15.75
CA GLY A 65 -2.84 12.23 15.55
C GLY A 65 -3.23 11.48 14.26
N LYS A 66 -4.49 11.61 13.85
CA LYS A 66 -5.04 10.93 12.66
C LYS A 66 -4.93 11.80 11.42
N ILE A 67 -3.93 11.55 10.59
CA ILE A 67 -3.60 12.34 9.42
C ILE A 67 -4.02 11.67 8.11
N ASN A 68 -4.24 12.48 7.08
CA ASN A 68 -4.35 11.99 5.70
C ASN A 68 -2.94 11.90 5.11
N VAL A 69 -2.64 10.78 4.48
CA VAL A 69 -1.32 10.44 3.95
C VAL A 69 -1.42 10.22 2.44
N ALA A 70 -0.49 10.83 1.71
CA ALA A 70 -0.17 10.50 0.33
C ALA A 70 1.35 10.29 0.26
N ILE A 71 1.78 9.05 0.03
CA ILE A 71 3.19 8.67 0.00
C ILE A 71 3.49 7.82 -1.24
N LEU A 72 4.70 7.99 -1.79
CA LEU A 72 5.24 7.18 -2.88
C LEU A 72 6.23 6.16 -2.28
N LEU A 73 6.06 4.89 -2.60
CA LEU A 73 6.93 3.79 -2.15
C LEU A 73 7.93 3.38 -3.22
#